data_AF-A0A7S1VWD6-F1
#
_entry.id   AF-A0A7S1VWD6-F1
#
_cell.length_a   1.000
_cell.length_b   1.000
_cell.length_c   1.000
_cell.angle_alpha   90.00
_cell.angle_beta   90.00
_cell.angle_gamma   90.00
#
_symmetry.space_group_name_H-M   'P 1'
#
loop_
_entity.id
_entity.type
_entity.pdbx_description
1 polymer ?
#
loop_
_entity_poly.entity_id
_entity_poly.type
_entity_poly.pdbx_seq_one_letter_code
_entity_poly.pdbx_strand_id
1 'polypeptide(L)'
;EERTKQTYDLLCHGAEGTVRKYQEQVKGCSQATPPKAERKLRDKRRKAAATLAELIERTNMDSPRQTLFEAFAQHFDGRATMRERWVKREKDHAFRELDKSSHPLHLPIEFGAVVGQSKAILGGVARSPLAGSPSDLRNAAKRLRLCGKAMESGEEKDLPEPSQPPVATVSTQPSVGSEWTGWSSISRRFGLEMQDPWAEHLLDGTKTIETRAYDLPVGLLGRRIDILQSERGRDGVSSLGNHIQLGTDVKYVGWVVFDRVIRYTTQEAFEGDEAKHMVHRDSGYGWKDGKTRVLFGWVVREVGRRTMSRPSDGGSATRRMRSFFELAEKSSVKSNVATKQTKKRKKKK
;
A
#
# COMPACT_ATOMS: atom_id res chain seq x y z
N GLU A 1 -6.30 -15.52 -12.85
CA GLU A 1 -5.57 -14.41 -12.20
C GLU A 1 -4.36 -14.86 -11.39
N GLU A 2 -4.54 -15.59 -10.27
CA GLU A 2 -3.40 -15.99 -9.42
C GLU A 2 -2.36 -16.86 -10.13
N ARG A 3 -2.80 -17.90 -10.85
CA ARG A 3 -1.90 -18.72 -11.70
C ARG A 3 -1.15 -17.86 -12.71
N THR A 4 -1.83 -16.90 -13.35
CA THR A 4 -1.19 -15.97 -14.31
C THR A 4 -0.10 -15.14 -13.66
N LYS A 5 -0.32 -14.64 -12.43
CA LYS A 5 0.70 -13.90 -11.67
C LYS A 5 1.89 -14.79 -11.30
N GLN A 6 1.61 -16.02 -10.85
CA GLN A 6 2.65 -17.00 -10.50
C GLN A 6 3.50 -17.35 -11.72
N THR A 7 2.89 -17.57 -12.89
CA THR A 7 3.62 -17.86 -14.13
C THR A 7 4.43 -16.64 -14.59
N TYR A 8 3.88 -15.43 -14.51
CA TYR A 8 4.62 -14.20 -14.79
C TYR A 8 5.89 -14.10 -13.92
N ASP A 9 5.75 -14.31 -12.60
CA ASP A 9 6.88 -14.26 -11.66
C ASP A 9 7.92 -15.37 -11.94
N LEU A 10 7.46 -16.57 -12.28
CA LEU A 10 8.31 -17.68 -12.68
C LEU A 10 9.15 -17.33 -13.91
N LEU A 11 8.52 -16.79 -14.96
CA LEU A 11 9.18 -16.42 -16.21
C LEU A 11 10.23 -15.32 -15.98
N CYS A 12 9.87 -14.24 -15.28
CA CYS A 12 10.81 -13.16 -15.00
C CYS A 12 11.99 -13.63 -14.13
N HIS A 13 11.73 -14.36 -13.04
CA HIS A 13 12.81 -14.87 -12.18
C HIS A 13 13.66 -15.94 -12.86
N GLY A 14 13.06 -16.74 -13.75
CA GLY A 14 13.76 -17.73 -14.56
C GLY A 14 14.74 -17.07 -15.51
N ALA A 15 14.32 -16.03 -16.23
CA ALA A 15 15.21 -15.25 -17.09
C ALA A 15 16.38 -14.62 -16.32
N GLU A 16 16.08 -13.93 -15.22
CA GLU A 16 17.11 -13.33 -14.36
C GLU A 16 18.10 -14.38 -13.81
N GLY A 17 17.61 -15.57 -13.45
CA GLY A 17 18.44 -16.68 -12.97
C GLY A 17 19.35 -17.27 -14.05
N THR A 18 18.82 -17.48 -15.27
CA THR A 18 19.57 -18.01 -16.41
C THR A 18 20.71 -17.08 -16.83
N VAL A 19 20.41 -15.79 -17.00
CA VAL A 19 21.41 -14.78 -17.42
C VAL A 19 22.53 -14.64 -16.38
N ARG A 20 22.18 -14.58 -15.09
CA ARG A 20 23.20 -14.47 -14.03
C ARG A 20 24.08 -15.71 -13.92
N LYS A 21 23.52 -16.90 -14.09
CA LYS A 21 24.31 -18.15 -14.10
C LYS A 21 25.37 -18.12 -15.20
N TYR A 22 25.02 -17.61 -16.38
CA TYR A 22 25.96 -17.44 -17.49
C TYR A 22 27.09 -16.47 -17.13
N GLN A 23 26.76 -15.32 -16.53
CA GLN A 23 27.76 -14.35 -16.10
C GLN A 23 28.68 -14.84 -14.97
N GLU A 24 28.15 -15.60 -14.01
CA GLU A 24 28.94 -16.18 -12.91
C GLU A 24 29.97 -17.18 -13.44
N GLN A 25 29.62 -17.96 -14.48
CA GLN A 25 30.55 -18.87 -15.15
C GLN A 25 31.68 -18.12 -15.88
N VAL A 26 31.37 -16.96 -16.47
CA VAL A 26 32.36 -16.16 -17.21
C VAL A 26 33.29 -15.36 -16.28
N LYS A 27 32.77 -14.79 -15.19
CA LYS A 27 33.50 -13.79 -14.39
C LYS A 27 34.37 -14.36 -13.26
N GLY A 28 34.28 -15.65 -12.93
CA GLY A 28 35.19 -16.33 -11.98
C GLY A 28 35.40 -15.62 -10.64
N CYS A 29 34.42 -14.85 -10.16
CA CYS A 29 34.66 -13.82 -9.14
C CYS A 29 34.30 -14.30 -7.72
N SER A 30 35.25 -14.23 -6.80
CA SER A 30 35.04 -14.47 -5.36
C SER A 30 34.32 -13.29 -4.72
N GLN A 31 32.99 -13.31 -4.75
CA GLN A 31 32.22 -12.24 -4.10
C GLN A 31 32.02 -12.48 -2.61
N ALA A 32 32.11 -11.37 -1.85
CA ALA A 32 31.74 -11.30 -0.45
C ALA A 32 30.33 -11.88 -0.22
N THR A 33 30.13 -12.51 0.93
CA THR A 33 28.89 -13.23 1.21
C THR A 33 27.69 -12.27 1.20
N PRO A 34 26.71 -12.42 0.28
CA PRO A 34 25.64 -11.44 0.11
C PRO A 34 24.67 -11.42 1.32
N PRO A 35 23.88 -10.35 1.50
CA PRO A 35 22.86 -10.27 2.55
C PRO A 35 21.82 -11.41 2.48
N LYS A 36 21.18 -11.75 3.60
CA LYS A 36 20.18 -12.85 3.69
C LYS A 36 19.01 -12.69 2.70
N ALA A 37 18.52 -11.48 2.50
CA ALA A 37 17.43 -11.20 1.56
C ALA A 37 17.85 -11.49 0.11
N GLU A 38 19.07 -11.09 -0.26
CA GLU A 38 19.63 -11.35 -1.57
C GLU A 38 19.86 -12.85 -1.81
N ARG A 39 20.37 -13.59 -0.81
CA ARG A 39 20.51 -15.06 -0.89
C ARG A 39 19.18 -15.75 -1.18
N LYS A 40 18.10 -15.35 -0.48
CA LYS A 40 16.75 -15.89 -0.73
C LYS A 40 16.26 -15.59 -2.14
N LEU A 41 16.49 -14.38 -2.64
CA LEU A 41 16.11 -13.99 -4.00
C LEU A 41 16.93 -14.76 -5.05
N ARG A 42 18.24 -14.95 -4.84
CA ARG A 42 19.10 -15.78 -5.70
C ARG A 42 18.61 -17.23 -5.74
N ASP A 43 18.26 -17.82 -4.60
CA ASP A 43 17.70 -19.17 -4.55
C ASP A 43 16.36 -19.29 -5.30
N LYS A 44 15.47 -18.28 -5.14
CA LYS A 44 14.21 -18.22 -5.89
C LYS A 44 14.43 -18.16 -7.40
N ARG A 45 15.37 -17.32 -7.87
CA ARG A 45 15.75 -17.21 -9.29
C ARG A 45 16.34 -18.51 -9.82
N ARG A 46 17.23 -19.15 -9.07
CA ARG A 46 17.83 -20.44 -9.44
C ARG A 46 16.78 -21.53 -9.60
N LYS A 47 15.83 -21.64 -8.66
CA LYS A 47 14.72 -22.59 -8.74
C LYS A 47 13.82 -22.30 -9.94
N ALA A 48 13.46 -21.04 -10.15
CA ALA A 48 12.67 -20.62 -11.30
C ALA A 48 13.36 -20.94 -12.64
N ALA A 49 14.66 -20.72 -12.75
CA ALA A 49 15.44 -21.04 -13.93
C ALA A 49 15.48 -22.54 -14.22
N ALA A 50 15.61 -23.38 -13.17
CA ALA A 50 15.57 -24.83 -13.31
C ALA A 50 14.19 -25.33 -13.79
N THR A 51 13.10 -24.86 -13.18
CA THR A 51 11.74 -25.18 -13.61
C THR A 51 11.48 -24.72 -15.05
N LEU A 52 11.99 -23.56 -15.44
CA LEU A 52 11.81 -23.04 -16.78
C LEU A 52 12.58 -23.84 -17.83
N ALA A 53 13.80 -24.30 -17.51
CA ALA A 53 14.56 -25.19 -18.37
C ALA A 53 13.80 -26.51 -18.62
N GLU A 54 13.22 -27.11 -17.57
CA GLU A 54 12.39 -28.32 -17.69
C GLU A 54 11.13 -28.10 -18.55
N LEU A 55 10.47 -26.94 -18.41
CA LEU A 55 9.33 -26.59 -19.25
C LEU A 55 9.71 -26.42 -20.72
N ILE A 56 10.85 -25.80 -20.98
CA ILE A 56 11.40 -25.60 -22.32
C ILE A 56 11.76 -26.95 -22.96
N GLU A 57 12.42 -27.84 -22.23
CA GLU A 57 12.79 -29.18 -22.71
C GLU A 57 11.55 -30.00 -23.10
N ARG A 58 10.45 -29.88 -22.35
CA ARG A 58 9.19 -30.57 -22.63
C ARG A 58 8.43 -30.04 -23.84
N THR A 59 8.62 -28.78 -24.22
CA THR A 59 7.72 -28.13 -25.19
C THR A 59 8.09 -28.38 -26.65
N ASN A 60 9.23 -29.04 -26.93
CA ASN A 60 9.68 -29.44 -28.29
C ASN A 60 9.44 -28.39 -29.38
N MET A 61 9.65 -27.11 -29.05
CA MET A 61 9.53 -26.00 -30.00
C MET A 61 10.90 -25.66 -30.58
N ASP A 62 10.94 -25.13 -31.80
CA ASP A 62 12.18 -24.72 -32.46
C ASP A 62 12.83 -23.50 -31.78
N SER A 63 12.02 -22.61 -31.19
CA SER A 63 12.46 -21.49 -30.34
C SER A 63 11.59 -21.36 -29.08
N PRO A 64 11.72 -22.30 -28.13
CA PRO A 64 10.81 -22.39 -26.99
C PRO A 64 10.93 -21.18 -26.05
N ARG A 65 12.09 -20.50 -26.07
CA ARG A 65 12.37 -19.32 -25.26
C ARG A 65 11.57 -18.12 -25.76
N GLN A 66 11.72 -17.69 -27.01
CA GLN A 66 10.94 -16.56 -27.53
C GLN A 66 9.44 -16.83 -27.43
N THR A 67 9.02 -18.01 -27.88
CA THR A 67 7.60 -18.30 -28.05
C THR A 67 6.85 -18.30 -26.72
N LEU A 68 7.46 -18.84 -25.65
CA LEU A 68 6.82 -18.87 -24.33
C LEU A 68 6.64 -17.46 -23.75
N PHE A 69 7.67 -16.61 -23.82
CA PHE A 69 7.59 -15.24 -23.29
C PHE A 69 6.66 -14.36 -24.12
N GLU A 70 6.72 -14.48 -25.45
CA GLU A 70 5.85 -13.70 -26.35
C GLU A 70 4.38 -14.11 -26.22
N ALA A 71 4.07 -15.41 -26.11
CA ALA A 71 2.69 -15.87 -25.91
C ALA A 71 2.08 -15.28 -24.62
N PHE A 72 2.85 -15.25 -23.52
CA PHE A 72 2.40 -14.59 -22.30
C PHE A 72 2.31 -13.07 -22.45
N ALA A 73 3.26 -12.42 -23.14
CA ALA A 73 3.19 -10.97 -23.39
C ALA A 73 1.93 -10.59 -24.17
N GLN A 74 1.59 -11.33 -25.23
CA GLN A 74 0.36 -11.15 -26.02
C GLN A 74 -0.89 -11.34 -25.16
N HIS A 75 -0.91 -12.33 -24.26
CA HIS A 75 -2.02 -12.51 -23.32
C HIS A 75 -2.21 -11.30 -22.39
N PHE A 76 -1.12 -10.69 -21.91
CA PHE A 76 -1.18 -9.47 -21.11
C PHE A 76 -1.67 -8.26 -21.93
N ASP A 77 -1.23 -8.11 -23.18
CA ASP A 77 -1.70 -7.05 -24.09
C ASP A 77 -3.19 -7.21 -24.44
N GLY A 78 -3.65 -8.44 -24.68
CA GLY A 78 -5.05 -8.77 -24.88
C GLY A 78 -5.90 -8.41 -23.66
N ARG A 79 -5.43 -8.73 -22.46
CA ARG A 79 -6.09 -8.34 -21.20
C ARG A 79 -6.12 -6.83 -21.00
N ALA A 80 -5.03 -6.12 -21.32
CA ALA A 80 -4.98 -4.66 -21.25
C ALA A 80 -6.05 -4.04 -22.17
N THR A 81 -6.14 -4.53 -23.41
CA THR A 81 -7.14 -4.10 -24.39
C THR A 81 -8.56 -4.37 -23.90
N MET A 82 -8.81 -5.55 -23.31
CA MET A 82 -10.12 -5.88 -22.75
C MET A 82 -10.49 -4.96 -21.59
N ARG A 83 -9.54 -4.60 -20.72
CA ARG A 83 -9.77 -3.66 -19.61
C ARG A 83 -9.99 -2.23 -20.10
N GLU A 84 -9.28 -1.78 -21.13
CA GLU A 84 -9.55 -0.48 -21.76
C GLU A 84 -10.97 -0.42 -22.33
N ARG A 85 -11.38 -1.48 -23.05
CA ARG A 85 -12.76 -1.60 -23.57
C ARG A 85 -13.78 -1.60 -22.44
N TRP A 86 -13.48 -2.27 -21.33
CA TRP A 86 -14.34 -2.29 -20.16
C TRP A 86 -14.49 -0.90 -19.52
N VAL A 87 -13.38 -0.21 -19.24
CA VAL A 87 -13.40 1.16 -18.68
C VAL A 87 -14.14 2.14 -19.60
N LYS A 88 -14.04 1.96 -20.93
CA LYS A 88 -14.81 2.74 -21.90
C LYS A 88 -16.30 2.44 -21.80
N ARG A 89 -16.69 1.15 -21.73
CA ARG A 89 -18.08 0.72 -21.57
C ARG A 89 -18.71 1.24 -20.28
N GLU A 90 -18.02 1.18 -19.14
CA GLU A 90 -18.53 1.73 -17.88
C GLU A 90 -18.80 3.24 -17.92
N LYS A 91 -18.14 3.95 -18.84
CA LYS A 91 -18.31 5.40 -19.05
C LYS A 91 -19.26 5.74 -20.18
N ASP A 92 -19.74 4.77 -20.94
CA ASP A 92 -20.60 4.99 -22.09
C ASP A 92 -21.96 5.55 -21.63
N HIS A 93 -22.39 6.64 -22.26
CA HIS A 93 -23.63 7.34 -21.92
C HIS A 93 -24.85 6.46 -22.13
N ALA A 94 -24.82 5.58 -23.15
CA ALA A 94 -25.95 4.71 -23.48
C ALA A 94 -26.37 3.84 -22.28
N PHE A 95 -25.42 3.41 -21.44
CA PHE A 95 -25.76 2.61 -20.25
C PHE A 95 -26.31 3.45 -19.09
N ARG A 96 -26.06 4.76 -19.07
CA ARG A 96 -26.61 5.64 -18.02
C ARG A 96 -28.09 5.94 -18.25
N GLU A 97 -28.54 5.89 -19.50
CA GLU A 97 -29.93 6.09 -19.89
C GLU A 97 -30.79 4.83 -19.76
N LEU A 98 -30.16 3.65 -19.76
CA LEU A 98 -30.86 2.39 -19.52
C LEU A 98 -31.37 2.27 -18.08
N ASP A 99 -32.43 1.49 -17.89
CA ASP A 99 -32.90 1.12 -16.56
C ASP A 99 -31.78 0.41 -15.77
N LYS A 100 -31.72 0.61 -14.45
CA LYS A 100 -30.67 0.04 -13.59
C LYS A 100 -30.58 -1.49 -13.68
N SER A 101 -31.68 -2.18 -13.93
CA SER A 101 -31.69 -3.63 -14.14
C SER A 101 -30.96 -4.06 -15.42
N SER A 102 -30.81 -3.14 -16.38
CA SER A 102 -30.14 -3.33 -17.67
C SER A 102 -28.73 -2.71 -17.71
N HIS A 103 -28.23 -2.18 -16.59
CA HIS A 103 -26.86 -1.68 -16.53
C HIS A 103 -25.87 -2.84 -16.69
N PRO A 104 -24.73 -2.62 -17.38
CA PRO A 104 -23.66 -3.61 -17.44
C PRO A 104 -23.27 -4.02 -16.02
N LEU A 105 -23.16 -5.33 -15.78
CA LEU A 105 -22.69 -5.87 -14.50
C LEU A 105 -21.36 -5.19 -14.14
N HIS A 106 -21.30 -4.51 -12.99
CA HIS A 106 -20.03 -4.02 -12.46
C HIS A 106 -19.06 -5.19 -12.37
N LEU A 107 -17.82 -4.98 -12.85
CA LEU A 107 -16.82 -6.04 -12.84
C LEU A 107 -16.60 -6.47 -11.38
N PRO A 108 -16.97 -7.70 -10.98
CA PRO A 108 -16.87 -8.12 -9.59
C PRO A 108 -15.43 -8.55 -9.29
N ILE A 109 -14.45 -7.77 -9.73
CA ILE A 109 -13.02 -8.06 -9.57
C ILE A 109 -12.28 -6.80 -9.12
N GLU A 110 -11.82 -6.80 -7.87
CA GLU A 110 -10.81 -5.87 -7.37
C GLU A 110 -9.43 -6.32 -7.84
N PHE A 111 -8.71 -5.45 -8.55
CA PHE A 111 -7.34 -5.75 -9.00
C PHE A 111 -6.27 -5.20 -8.04
N GLY A 112 -5.05 -5.72 -8.16
CA GLY A 112 -3.90 -5.29 -7.34
C GLY A 112 -3.86 -5.91 -5.93
N ALA A 113 -4.64 -6.95 -5.68
CA ALA A 113 -4.65 -7.62 -4.38
C ALA A 113 -3.32 -8.36 -4.11
N VAL A 114 -2.93 -8.46 -2.84
CA VAL A 114 -1.75 -9.23 -2.46
C VAL A 114 -2.04 -10.74 -2.62
N VAL A 115 -1.13 -11.45 -3.30
CA VAL A 115 -1.22 -12.92 -3.46
C VAL A 115 -1.37 -13.58 -2.09
N GLY A 116 -2.38 -14.44 -1.93
CA GLY A 116 -2.69 -15.13 -0.68
C GLY A 116 -3.74 -14.45 0.22
N GLN A 117 -4.17 -13.22 -0.09
CA GLN A 117 -5.28 -12.55 0.61
C GLN A 117 -6.67 -12.85 0.01
N SER A 118 -6.73 -13.69 -1.02
CA SER A 118 -7.97 -13.99 -1.76
C SER A 118 -8.95 -14.93 -1.03
N LYS A 119 -8.69 -15.32 0.23
CA LYS A 119 -9.42 -16.41 0.90
C LYS A 119 -10.80 -16.06 1.47
N ALA A 120 -11.28 -14.83 1.30
CA ALA A 120 -12.67 -14.51 1.59
C ALA A 120 -13.24 -13.61 0.49
N ILE A 121 -14.19 -14.14 -0.28
CA ILE A 121 -15.12 -13.35 -1.07
C ILE A 121 -16.04 -12.65 -0.07
N LEU A 122 -15.56 -11.61 0.61
CA LEU A 122 -16.39 -10.79 1.47
C LEU A 122 -17.21 -9.88 0.55
N GLY A 123 -18.50 -10.20 0.36
CA GLY A 123 -19.41 -9.36 -0.44
C GLY A 123 -19.47 -9.65 -1.94
N GLY A 124 -19.10 -10.84 -2.39
CA GLY A 124 -19.27 -11.25 -3.80
C GLY A 124 -18.21 -10.70 -4.78
N VAL A 125 -17.28 -9.86 -4.33
CA VAL A 125 -16.23 -9.29 -5.17
C VAL A 125 -14.98 -10.18 -5.14
N ALA A 126 -14.57 -10.69 -6.30
CA ALA A 126 -13.34 -11.45 -6.45
C ALA A 126 -12.12 -10.52 -6.39
N ARG A 127 -10.95 -11.05 -6.02
CA ARG A 127 -9.69 -10.30 -5.97
C ARG A 127 -8.66 -10.87 -6.93
N SER A 128 -8.11 -10.04 -7.80
CA SER A 128 -7.04 -10.39 -8.74
C SER A 128 -5.70 -9.83 -8.25
N PRO A 129 -4.64 -10.66 -8.18
CA PRO A 129 -3.29 -10.20 -7.88
C PRO A 129 -2.53 -9.63 -9.08
N LEU A 130 -3.17 -9.57 -10.26
CA LEU A 130 -2.59 -8.84 -11.37
C LEU A 130 -2.75 -7.34 -11.12
N ALA A 131 -1.82 -6.55 -11.68
CA ALA A 131 -1.92 -5.10 -11.66
C ALA A 131 -3.28 -4.65 -12.22
N GLY A 132 -3.81 -3.51 -11.76
CA GLY A 132 -5.18 -3.10 -12.06
C GLY A 132 -5.35 -2.30 -13.35
N SER A 133 -4.38 -1.46 -13.70
CA SER A 133 -4.53 -0.60 -14.87
C SER A 133 -4.13 -1.32 -16.18
N PRO A 134 -4.70 -0.91 -17.33
CA PRO A 134 -4.21 -1.37 -18.64
C PRO A 134 -2.73 -1.07 -18.89
N SER A 135 -2.24 0.10 -18.46
CA SER A 135 -0.83 0.49 -18.58
C SER A 135 0.08 -0.46 -17.83
N ASP A 136 -0.31 -0.90 -16.62
CA ASP A 136 0.51 -1.84 -15.85
C ASP A 136 0.60 -3.20 -16.53
N LEU A 137 -0.49 -3.67 -17.16
CA LEU A 137 -0.47 -4.92 -17.93
C LEU A 137 0.42 -4.81 -19.17
N ARG A 138 0.38 -3.69 -19.90
CA ARG A 138 1.28 -3.43 -21.04
C ARG A 138 2.74 -3.35 -20.59
N ASN A 139 3.02 -2.75 -19.44
CA ASN A 139 4.35 -2.74 -18.84
C ASN A 139 4.82 -4.15 -18.46
N ALA A 140 3.93 -4.99 -17.92
CA ALA A 140 4.22 -6.39 -17.65
C ALA A 140 4.51 -7.18 -18.95
N ALA A 141 3.75 -6.95 -20.03
CA ALA A 141 4.01 -7.53 -21.34
C ALA A 141 5.38 -7.10 -21.91
N LYS A 142 5.69 -5.81 -21.87
CA LYS A 142 7.01 -5.28 -22.27
C LYS A 142 8.14 -5.93 -21.47
N ARG A 143 7.96 -6.09 -20.16
CA ARG A 143 8.93 -6.75 -19.29
C ARG A 143 9.15 -8.22 -19.65
N LEU A 144 8.08 -8.96 -19.96
CA LEU A 144 8.20 -10.35 -20.43
C LEU A 144 9.02 -10.45 -21.72
N ARG A 145 8.78 -9.55 -22.69
CA ARG A 145 9.55 -9.51 -23.95
C ARG A 145 11.04 -9.28 -23.70
N LEU A 146 11.38 -8.34 -22.81
CA LEU A 146 12.77 -8.10 -22.41
C LEU A 146 13.39 -9.33 -21.72
N CYS A 147 12.66 -9.99 -20.81
CA CYS A 147 13.12 -11.23 -20.19
C CYS A 147 13.36 -12.35 -21.22
N GLY A 148 12.48 -12.50 -22.21
CA GLY A 148 12.65 -13.46 -23.30
C GLY A 148 13.92 -13.16 -24.11
N LYS A 149 14.07 -11.90 -24.55
CA LYS A 149 15.27 -11.43 -25.28
C LYS A 149 16.56 -11.69 -24.50
N ALA A 150 16.59 -11.35 -23.22
CA ALA A 150 17.76 -11.55 -22.36
C ALA A 150 18.13 -13.03 -22.20
N MET A 151 17.13 -13.92 -22.17
CA MET A 151 17.37 -15.37 -22.08
C MET A 151 17.95 -15.96 -23.37
N GLU A 152 17.63 -15.36 -24.51
CA GLU A 152 18.18 -15.75 -25.80
C GLU A 152 19.59 -15.24 -25.99
N SER A 153 19.82 -13.96 -25.68
CA SER A 153 21.14 -13.35 -25.81
C SER A 153 22.12 -13.79 -24.73
N GLY A 154 21.63 -14.15 -23.54
CA GLY A 154 22.47 -14.38 -22.36
C GLY A 154 23.05 -13.10 -21.75
N GLU A 155 22.63 -11.94 -22.24
CA GLU A 155 23.19 -10.63 -21.88
C GLU A 155 22.36 -9.94 -20.79
N GLU A 156 23.03 -9.45 -19.74
CA GLU A 156 22.34 -8.74 -18.63
C GLU A 156 21.78 -7.38 -19.05
N LYS A 157 22.36 -6.72 -20.06
CA LYS A 157 21.84 -5.44 -20.59
C LYS A 157 20.46 -5.57 -21.22
N ASP A 158 20.07 -6.78 -21.64
CA ASP A 158 18.76 -7.05 -22.21
C ASP A 158 17.71 -7.36 -21.14
N LEU A 159 18.13 -7.65 -19.89
CA LEU A 159 17.18 -7.81 -18.80
C LEU A 159 16.44 -6.48 -18.59
N PRO A 160 15.15 -6.53 -18.23
CA PRO A 160 14.45 -5.34 -17.79
C PRO A 160 15.24 -4.73 -16.63
N GLU A 161 15.39 -3.41 -16.63
CA GLU A 161 15.94 -2.71 -15.47
C GLU A 161 15.24 -3.25 -14.22
N PRO A 162 15.98 -3.57 -13.15
CA PRO A 162 15.36 -4.00 -11.91
C PRO A 162 14.32 -2.94 -11.61
N SER A 163 13.04 -3.31 -11.64
CA SER A 163 11.97 -2.41 -11.25
C SER A 163 12.38 -1.92 -9.88
N GLN A 164 12.92 -0.70 -9.81
CA GLN A 164 13.22 -0.11 -8.55
C GLN A 164 11.89 -0.20 -7.79
N PRO A 165 11.87 -0.71 -6.55
CA PRO A 165 10.64 -0.74 -5.76
C PRO A 165 10.00 0.63 -5.96
N PRO A 166 8.78 0.69 -6.53
CA PRO A 166 8.30 1.75 -7.40
C PRO A 166 8.93 3.07 -6.97
N VAL A 167 10.01 3.46 -7.65
CA VAL A 167 10.61 4.76 -7.36
C VAL A 167 9.55 5.70 -7.84
N ALA A 168 8.83 6.25 -6.85
CA ALA A 168 7.73 7.16 -7.05
C ALA A 168 8.18 8.10 -8.16
N THR A 169 7.55 7.98 -9.34
CA THR A 169 7.84 8.87 -10.44
C THR A 169 7.68 10.25 -9.87
N VAL A 170 8.80 10.98 -9.81
CA VAL A 170 8.95 12.24 -9.10
C VAL A 170 8.08 13.27 -9.80
N SER A 171 6.79 13.24 -9.52
CA SER A 171 5.97 14.44 -9.48
C SER A 171 6.51 15.21 -8.30
N THR A 172 7.14 16.34 -8.59
CA THR A 172 7.89 17.23 -7.69
C THR A 172 7.02 17.78 -6.54
N GLN A 173 6.66 16.92 -5.60
CA GLN A 173 6.10 17.24 -4.29
C GLN A 173 6.60 16.17 -3.31
N PRO A 174 7.42 16.53 -2.30
CA PRO A 174 8.01 15.57 -1.39
C PRO A 174 6.94 14.93 -0.49
N SER A 175 6.68 13.63 -0.68
CA SER A 175 5.89 12.80 0.24
C SER A 175 6.81 11.94 1.10
N VAL A 176 7.72 12.60 1.83
CA VAL A 176 8.48 11.97 2.91
C VAL A 176 7.47 11.45 3.94
N GLY A 177 7.17 10.14 3.91
CA GLY A 177 6.32 9.47 4.91
C GLY A 177 5.40 8.36 4.40
N SER A 178 4.98 8.35 3.12
CA SER A 178 4.00 7.36 2.64
C SER A 178 4.56 5.95 2.49
N GLU A 179 5.88 5.80 2.34
CA GLU A 179 6.55 4.51 2.10
C GLU A 179 7.05 3.81 3.36
N TRP A 180 6.79 4.36 4.56
CA TRP A 180 7.29 3.76 5.79
C TRP A 180 6.65 2.38 6.02
N THR A 181 7.47 1.33 5.98
CA THR A 181 7.01 -0.07 6.03
C THR A 181 6.27 -0.44 7.32
N GLY A 182 6.37 0.40 8.35
CA GLY A 182 5.64 0.25 9.60
C GLY A 182 4.11 0.40 9.47
N TRP A 183 3.61 1.05 8.42
CA TRP A 183 2.16 1.25 8.22
C TRP A 183 1.38 -0.07 8.17
N SER A 184 1.98 -1.13 7.63
CA SER A 184 1.33 -2.44 7.50
C SER A 184 1.51 -3.34 8.73
N SER A 185 2.19 -2.87 9.78
CA SER A 185 2.43 -3.66 10.98
C SER A 185 1.15 -3.78 11.81
N ILE A 186 0.64 -5.00 11.95
CA ILE A 186 -0.60 -5.32 12.69
C ILE A 186 -0.45 -5.04 14.20
N SER A 187 0.76 -5.21 14.74
CA SER A 187 1.05 -5.00 16.16
C SER A 187 1.21 -3.52 16.55
N ARG A 188 1.22 -2.60 15.57
CA ARG A 188 1.38 -1.16 15.82
C ARG A 188 0.03 -0.46 15.79
N ARG A 189 -0.11 0.53 16.68
CA ARG A 189 -1.27 1.42 16.74
C ARG A 189 -0.90 2.79 16.19
N PHE A 190 -1.86 3.43 15.55
CA PHE A 190 -1.67 4.73 14.92
C PHE A 190 -2.74 5.71 15.38
N GLY A 191 -2.31 6.95 15.60
CA GLY A 191 -3.18 8.08 15.87
C GLY A 191 -3.16 9.08 14.72
N LEU A 192 -4.31 9.68 14.44
CA LEU A 192 -4.49 10.79 13.52
C LEU A 192 -4.77 12.06 14.34
N GLU A 193 -3.89 13.05 14.23
CA GLU A 193 -4.10 14.40 14.73
C GLU A 193 -5.20 15.10 13.93
N MET A 194 -6.18 15.62 14.66
CA MET A 194 -7.29 16.36 14.10
C MET A 194 -7.69 17.48 15.07
N GLN A 195 -7.85 18.69 14.56
CA GLN A 195 -8.19 19.84 15.38
C GLN A 195 -9.68 19.84 15.74
N ASP A 196 -10.02 20.50 16.83
CA ASP A 196 -11.38 20.95 17.12
C ASP A 196 -11.86 21.97 16.05
N PRO A 197 -13.12 21.89 15.53
CA PRO A 197 -14.19 20.95 15.87
C PRO A 197 -14.24 19.69 14.97
N TRP A 198 -13.31 19.55 14.02
CA TRP A 198 -13.33 18.48 13.01
C TRP A 198 -13.32 17.08 13.61
N ALA A 199 -12.66 16.91 14.76
CA ALA A 199 -12.65 15.65 15.48
C ALA A 199 -14.05 15.21 15.93
N GLU A 200 -14.84 16.14 16.43
CA GLU A 200 -16.20 15.87 16.87
C GLU A 200 -17.11 15.58 15.68
N HIS A 201 -17.02 16.38 14.61
CA HIS A 201 -17.80 16.15 13.39
C HIS A 201 -17.50 14.80 12.74
N LEU A 202 -16.26 14.31 12.82
CA LEU A 202 -15.94 12.97 12.34
C LEU A 202 -16.61 11.90 13.24
N LEU A 203 -16.52 12.06 14.56
CA LEU A 203 -16.97 11.07 15.54
C LEU A 203 -18.49 11.06 15.77
N ASP A 204 -19.21 12.14 15.46
CA ASP A 204 -20.68 12.18 15.43
C ASP A 204 -21.26 11.75 14.07
N GLY A 205 -20.42 11.60 13.04
CA GLY A 205 -20.81 11.16 11.71
C GLY A 205 -21.32 12.28 10.78
N THR A 206 -21.30 13.54 11.22
CA THR A 206 -21.65 14.69 10.37
C THR A 206 -20.65 14.85 9.24
N LYS A 207 -19.36 14.61 9.51
CA LYS A 207 -18.28 14.57 8.52
C LYS A 207 -17.98 13.13 8.13
N THR A 208 -18.35 12.74 6.92
CA THR A 208 -18.15 11.37 6.41
C THR A 208 -16.96 11.25 5.46
N ILE A 209 -16.31 12.36 5.09
CA ILE A 209 -15.08 12.39 4.29
C ILE A 209 -14.05 13.28 4.98
N GLU A 210 -12.88 12.73 5.27
CA GLU A 210 -11.73 13.50 5.76
C GLU A 210 -10.86 13.96 4.60
N THR A 211 -10.45 15.24 4.58
CA THR A 211 -9.76 15.83 3.42
C THR A 211 -8.32 16.18 3.76
N ARG A 212 -7.37 15.72 2.95
CA ARG A 212 -5.94 16.00 3.12
C ARG A 212 -5.26 16.31 1.79
N ALA A 213 -4.14 17.03 1.85
CA ALA A 213 -3.27 17.29 0.70
C ALA A 213 -2.36 16.11 0.34
N TYR A 214 -2.57 14.95 0.96
CA TYR A 214 -1.77 13.75 0.78
C TYR A 214 -2.65 12.50 0.94
N ASP A 215 -2.22 11.42 0.30
CA ASP A 215 -2.96 10.15 0.29
C ASP A 215 -2.94 9.47 1.67
N LEU A 216 -3.95 8.65 1.96
CA LEU A 216 -3.95 7.80 3.14
C LEU A 216 -2.91 6.68 2.92
N PRO A 217 -1.94 6.47 3.83
CA PRO A 217 -1.02 5.36 3.69
C PRO A 217 -1.77 4.04 3.53
N VAL A 218 -1.50 3.30 2.44
CA VAL A 218 -2.24 2.08 2.06
C VAL A 218 -2.32 1.04 3.18
N GLY A 219 -1.29 0.96 4.03
CA GLY A 219 -1.25 0.07 5.18
C GLY A 219 -2.25 0.43 6.30
N LEU A 220 -2.90 1.59 6.24
CA LEU A 220 -3.91 2.07 7.19
C LEU A 220 -5.36 1.94 6.67
N LEU A 221 -5.57 1.63 5.38
CA LEU A 221 -6.91 1.38 4.84
C LEU A 221 -7.57 0.18 5.53
N GLY A 222 -8.84 0.32 5.89
CA GLY A 222 -9.60 -0.69 6.62
C GLY A 222 -9.11 -0.96 8.04
N ARG A 223 -8.16 -0.16 8.56
CA ARG A 223 -7.65 -0.29 9.93
C ARG A 223 -8.23 0.78 10.83
N ARG A 224 -8.34 0.43 12.11
CA ARG A 224 -8.67 1.37 13.16
C ARG A 224 -7.50 2.31 13.41
N ILE A 225 -7.80 3.60 13.35
CA ILE A 225 -6.88 4.71 13.63
C ILE A 225 -7.48 5.52 14.78
N ASP A 226 -6.68 5.77 15.80
CA ASP A 226 -7.09 6.54 16.97
C ASP A 226 -7.17 8.04 16.63
N ILE A 227 -8.18 8.76 17.14
CA ILE A 227 -8.32 10.20 16.93
C ILE A 227 -7.67 10.96 18.09
N LEU A 228 -6.63 11.72 17.76
CA LEU A 228 -5.87 12.57 18.66
C LEU A 228 -6.34 14.01 18.46
N GLN A 229 -7.26 14.47 19.28
CA GLN A 229 -7.79 15.83 19.19
C GLN A 229 -6.81 16.83 19.80
N SER A 230 -6.39 17.79 18.99
CA SER A 230 -5.70 18.99 19.45
C SER A 230 -6.67 20.17 19.54
N GLU A 231 -6.27 21.19 20.29
CA GLU A 231 -7.00 22.46 20.33
C GLU A 231 -7.09 23.09 18.93
N ARG A 232 -8.08 23.97 18.75
CA ARG A 232 -8.27 24.70 17.51
C ARG A 232 -7.02 25.52 17.19
N GLY A 233 -6.39 25.24 16.06
CA GLY A 233 -5.21 25.93 15.58
C GLY A 233 -5.48 26.80 14.35
N ARG A 234 -4.40 27.13 13.64
CA ARG A 234 -4.48 27.74 12.30
C ARG A 234 -4.68 26.68 11.24
N ASP A 235 -5.49 27.00 10.23
CA ASP A 235 -5.79 26.10 9.12
C ASP A 235 -4.51 25.57 8.45
N GLY A 236 -4.48 24.26 8.21
CA GLY A 236 -3.38 23.59 7.52
C GLY A 236 -2.08 23.44 8.33
N VAL A 237 -2.02 23.93 9.57
CA VAL A 237 -0.82 23.84 10.43
C VAL A 237 -1.06 22.86 11.57
N SER A 238 -0.20 21.84 11.65
CA SER A 238 -0.14 20.93 12.80
C SER A 238 0.34 21.70 14.03
N SER A 239 -0.41 21.60 15.13
CA SER A 239 -0.06 22.23 16.41
C SER A 239 0.93 21.40 17.22
N LEU A 240 1.04 20.10 16.92
CA LEU A 240 1.79 19.17 17.75
C LEU A 240 3.27 19.03 17.33
N GLY A 241 4.12 18.65 18.29
CA GLY A 241 5.52 18.30 18.03
C GLY A 241 5.68 16.95 17.31
N ASN A 242 6.93 16.53 17.11
CA ASN A 242 7.21 15.18 16.58
C ASN A 242 7.04 14.08 17.62
N HIS A 243 7.14 14.42 18.90
CA HIS A 243 6.94 13.52 20.03
C HIS A 243 5.95 14.19 20.97
N ILE A 244 4.92 13.44 21.37
CA ILE A 244 3.84 13.95 22.22
C ILE A 244 3.53 12.96 23.33
N GLN A 245 3.00 13.47 24.42
CA GLN A 245 2.45 12.71 25.53
C GLN A 245 0.92 12.71 25.45
N LEU A 246 0.33 11.53 25.35
CA LEU A 246 -1.12 11.35 25.25
C LEU A 246 -1.78 11.74 26.57
N GLY A 247 -2.84 12.56 26.50
CA GLY A 247 -3.58 13.06 27.67
C GLY A 247 -3.04 14.38 28.25
N THR A 248 -1.79 14.74 27.94
CA THR A 248 -1.22 16.05 28.28
C THR A 248 -1.25 16.98 27.08
N ASP A 249 -0.67 16.56 25.96
CA ASP A 249 -0.55 17.42 24.75
C ASP A 249 -1.79 17.33 23.86
N VAL A 250 -2.52 16.21 23.93
CA VAL A 250 -3.66 15.89 23.05
C VAL A 250 -4.70 15.09 23.82
N LYS A 251 -5.97 15.23 23.44
CA LYS A 251 -7.05 14.40 23.95
C LYS A 251 -7.25 13.21 23.02
N TYR A 252 -7.24 11.99 23.56
CA TYR A 252 -7.65 10.81 22.82
C TYR A 252 -9.18 10.64 22.93
N VAL A 253 -9.90 10.94 21.86
CA VAL A 253 -11.37 11.13 21.88
C VAL A 253 -12.17 10.02 21.21
N GLY A 254 -11.55 9.22 20.37
CA GLY A 254 -12.23 8.14 19.66
C GLY A 254 -11.34 7.46 18.63
N TRP A 255 -11.95 6.81 17.66
CA TRP A 255 -11.25 6.14 16.57
C TRP A 255 -12.10 6.15 15.30
N VAL A 256 -11.43 5.95 14.16
CA VAL A 256 -12.02 5.88 12.83
C VAL A 256 -11.44 4.71 12.04
N VAL A 257 -12.22 4.17 11.11
CA VAL A 257 -11.77 3.28 10.04
C VAL A 257 -12.11 3.94 8.71
N PHE A 258 -11.14 4.07 7.81
CA PHE A 258 -11.37 4.55 6.45
C PHE A 258 -11.54 3.39 5.48
N ASP A 259 -12.52 3.50 4.57
CA ASP A 259 -12.85 2.48 3.58
C ASP A 259 -11.96 2.59 2.33
N ARG A 260 -11.92 3.79 1.75
CA ARG A 260 -11.26 4.09 0.47
C ARG A 260 -10.83 5.55 0.40
N VAL A 261 -10.07 5.88 -0.65
CA VAL A 261 -9.64 7.25 -0.95
C VAL A 261 -10.22 7.73 -2.28
N ILE A 262 -10.77 8.93 -2.27
CA ILE A 262 -11.16 9.70 -3.45
C ILE A 262 -10.03 10.66 -3.77
N ARG A 263 -9.55 10.66 -5.01
CA ARG A 263 -8.55 11.62 -5.48
C ARG A 263 -9.26 12.72 -6.27
N TYR A 264 -9.31 13.92 -5.71
CA TYR A 264 -9.86 15.10 -6.35
C TYR A 264 -8.78 15.77 -7.20
N THR A 265 -9.01 15.86 -8.51
CA THR A 265 -8.12 16.54 -9.45
C THR A 265 -8.73 17.81 -10.03
N THR A 266 -10.00 18.09 -9.72
CA THR A 266 -10.69 19.32 -10.12
C THR A 266 -11.45 19.90 -8.94
N GLN A 267 -11.71 21.20 -9.02
CA GLN A 267 -12.44 21.94 -8.01
C GLN A 267 -13.88 21.44 -7.88
N GLU A 268 -14.54 21.24 -9.01
CA GLU A 268 -15.95 20.86 -9.09
C GLU A 268 -16.18 19.50 -8.43
N ALA A 269 -15.24 18.56 -8.61
CA ALA A 269 -15.30 17.26 -7.97
C ALA A 269 -15.13 17.35 -6.44
N PHE A 270 -14.27 18.25 -5.97
CA PHE A 270 -14.08 18.50 -4.53
C PHE A 270 -15.33 19.16 -3.94
N GLU A 271 -15.79 20.28 -4.50
CA GLU A 271 -16.97 21.02 -4.03
C GLU A 271 -18.27 20.20 -4.12
N GLY A 272 -18.37 19.28 -5.07
CA GLY A 272 -19.50 18.35 -5.16
C GLY A 272 -19.66 17.43 -3.94
N ASP A 273 -18.61 17.24 -3.14
CA ASP A 273 -18.63 16.48 -1.89
C ASP A 273 -18.66 17.38 -0.64
N GLU A 274 -18.91 18.70 -0.79
CA GLU A 274 -18.85 19.66 0.31
C GLU A 274 -19.70 19.27 1.52
N ALA A 275 -20.92 18.80 1.29
CA ALA A 275 -21.81 18.36 2.37
C ALA A 275 -21.25 17.18 3.20
N LYS A 276 -20.31 16.40 2.63
CA LYS A 276 -19.72 15.21 3.28
C LYS A 276 -18.42 15.54 4.00
N HIS A 277 -17.60 16.43 3.44
CA HIS A 277 -16.34 16.82 4.08
C HIS A 277 -16.42 18.14 4.85
N MET A 278 -17.52 18.89 4.73
CA MET A 278 -17.79 20.15 5.45
C MET A 278 -16.72 21.23 5.23
N VAL A 279 -16.05 21.22 4.07
CA VAL A 279 -15.01 22.21 3.75
C VAL A 279 -15.58 23.18 2.73
N HIS A 280 -16.03 24.33 3.22
CA HIS A 280 -16.53 25.42 2.37
C HIS A 280 -15.42 25.96 1.46
N ARG A 281 -15.77 26.38 0.24
CA ARG A 281 -14.85 26.95 -0.76
C ARG A 281 -13.98 28.09 -0.20
N ASP A 282 -14.58 28.93 0.65
CA ASP A 282 -13.93 30.10 1.24
C ASP A 282 -13.00 29.78 2.41
N SER A 283 -13.02 28.55 2.93
CA SER A 283 -12.16 28.15 4.07
C SER A 283 -10.68 28.05 3.67
N GLY A 284 -9.77 28.03 4.65
CA GLY A 284 -8.34 27.79 4.42
C GLY A 284 -8.04 26.39 3.87
N TYR A 285 -8.97 25.45 4.01
CA TYR A 285 -8.87 24.08 3.51
C TYR A 285 -9.53 23.87 2.14
N GLY A 286 -10.25 24.87 1.63
CA GLY A 286 -10.95 24.79 0.34
C GLY A 286 -10.00 24.71 -0.85
N TRP A 287 -10.54 24.30 -2.01
CA TRP A 287 -9.80 24.30 -3.27
C TRP A 287 -9.37 25.73 -3.64
N LYS A 288 -8.10 25.93 -3.99
CA LYS A 288 -7.56 27.24 -4.37
C LYS A 288 -7.04 27.18 -5.80
N ASP A 289 -7.68 27.93 -6.69
CA ASP A 289 -7.34 27.96 -8.11
C ASP A 289 -5.87 28.31 -8.35
N GLY A 290 -5.23 27.54 -9.23
CA GLY A 290 -3.80 27.65 -9.53
C GLY A 290 -2.85 27.18 -8.41
N LYS A 291 -3.34 26.91 -7.20
CA LYS A 291 -2.52 26.42 -6.06
C LYS A 291 -2.77 24.94 -5.76
N THR A 292 -4.04 24.55 -5.66
CA THR A 292 -4.43 23.17 -5.38
C THR A 292 -4.38 22.37 -6.68
N ARG A 293 -3.48 21.38 -6.73
CA ARG A 293 -3.38 20.43 -7.85
C ARG A 293 -4.13 19.14 -7.59
N VAL A 294 -4.16 18.71 -6.33
CA VAL A 294 -4.77 17.46 -5.90
C VAL A 294 -5.16 17.57 -4.43
N LEU A 295 -6.32 17.00 -4.10
CA LEU A 295 -6.73 16.71 -2.72
C LEU A 295 -7.18 15.25 -2.63
N PHE A 296 -7.14 14.71 -1.43
CA PHE A 296 -7.53 13.33 -1.13
C PHE A 296 -8.64 13.35 -0.09
N GLY A 297 -9.77 12.72 -0.43
CA GLY A 297 -10.89 12.47 0.47
C GLY A 297 -10.84 11.05 1.01
N TRP A 298 -10.59 10.89 2.30
CA TRP A 298 -10.59 9.60 2.99
C TRP A 298 -12.00 9.31 3.46
N VAL A 299 -12.66 8.33 2.84
CA VAL A 299 -14.07 8.01 3.10
C VAL A 299 -14.18 7.24 4.41
N VAL A 300 -14.95 7.76 5.35
CA VAL A 300 -15.19 7.15 6.65
C VAL A 300 -16.07 5.92 6.49
N ARG A 301 -15.63 4.80 7.07
CA ARG A 301 -16.40 3.55 7.15
C ARG A 301 -17.12 3.43 8.48
N GLU A 302 -16.37 3.62 9.56
CA GLU A 302 -16.81 3.35 10.91
C GLU A 302 -16.09 4.31 11.87
N VAL A 303 -16.79 4.73 12.91
CA VAL A 303 -16.24 5.55 13.99
C VAL A 303 -16.69 5.02 15.33
N GLY A 304 -15.91 5.29 16.36
CA GLY A 304 -16.32 5.02 17.74
C GLY A 304 -15.77 6.04 18.70
N ARG A 305 -16.65 6.55 19.56
CA ARG A 305 -16.28 7.45 20.66
C ARG A 305 -15.60 6.67 21.78
N ARG A 306 -14.57 7.26 22.38
CA ARG A 306 -13.95 6.68 23.57
C ARG A 306 -14.88 6.92 24.76
N THR A 307 -15.35 5.86 25.39
CA THR A 307 -16.04 5.96 26.68
C THR A 307 -15.00 6.33 27.75
N MET A 308 -15.26 7.37 28.53
CA MET A 308 -14.35 8.00 29.51
C MET A 308 -13.86 7.08 30.66
N SER A 309 -14.18 5.79 30.64
CA SER A 309 -14.05 4.89 31.79
C SER A 309 -12.65 4.30 32.03
N ARG A 310 -11.60 4.71 31.29
CA ARG A 310 -10.23 4.27 31.59
C ARG A 310 -9.20 5.39 31.49
N PRO A 311 -8.61 5.82 32.63
CA PRO A 311 -7.43 6.68 32.63
C PRO A 311 -6.22 5.82 32.24
N SER A 312 -5.96 5.73 30.94
CA SER A 312 -4.66 5.31 30.43
C SER A 312 -4.06 6.45 29.60
N ASP A 313 -4.03 7.63 30.20
CA ASP A 313 -3.54 8.89 29.65
C ASP A 313 -2.02 9.03 29.87
N GLY A 314 -1.29 7.94 29.63
CA GLY A 314 0.13 7.84 29.98
C GLY A 314 1.03 7.27 28.88
N GLY A 315 0.52 7.14 27.65
CA GLY A 315 1.31 6.72 26.49
C GLY A 315 2.04 7.89 25.83
N SER A 316 3.05 7.59 25.04
CA SER A 316 3.71 8.56 24.16
C SER A 316 3.37 8.25 22.70
N ALA A 317 3.50 9.24 21.83
CA ALA A 317 3.35 9.03 20.41
C ALA A 317 4.45 9.74 19.61
N THR A 318 4.87 9.11 18.51
CA THR A 318 5.90 9.62 17.62
C THR A 318 5.32 9.88 16.24
N ARG A 319 5.45 11.11 15.75
CA ARG A 319 5.00 11.50 14.41
C ARG A 319 5.76 10.69 13.35
N ARG A 320 5.01 10.04 12.48
CA ARG A 320 5.55 9.25 11.35
C ARG A 320 5.36 9.94 10.02
N MET A 321 4.24 10.64 9.84
CA MET A 321 3.97 11.40 8.62
C MET A 321 2.90 12.43 8.87
N ARG A 322 3.22 13.72 8.72
CA ARG A 322 2.25 14.83 8.85
C ARG A 322 1.38 14.59 10.09
N SER A 323 0.06 14.49 10.00
CA SER A 323 -0.82 14.28 11.15
C SER A 323 -0.88 12.84 11.70
N PHE A 324 -0.10 11.89 11.18
CA PHE A 324 -0.03 10.53 11.72
C PHE A 324 1.07 10.32 12.75
N PHE A 325 0.69 9.68 13.84
CA PHE A 325 1.55 9.28 14.93
C PHE A 325 1.52 7.77 15.14
N GLU A 326 2.66 7.16 15.41
CA GLU A 326 2.73 5.83 16.00
C GLU A 326 2.57 5.95 17.52
N LEU A 327 1.65 5.17 18.09
CA LEU A 327 1.37 5.17 19.52
C LEU A 327 2.20 4.11 20.22
N ALA A 328 2.89 4.49 21.28
CA ALA A 328 3.58 3.57 22.18
C ALA A 328 2.69 3.25 23.38
N GLU A 329 2.53 1.95 23.68
CA GLU A 329 1.92 1.55 24.94
C GLU A 329 2.89 1.83 26.08
N LYS A 330 2.34 2.30 27.21
CA LYS A 330 3.13 2.44 28.44
C LYS A 330 3.55 1.03 28.83
N SER A 331 4.84 0.73 28.73
CA SER A 331 5.36 -0.53 29.25
C SER A 331 5.05 -0.54 30.74
N SER A 332 4.14 -1.41 31.17
CA SER A 332 3.90 -1.62 32.59
C SER A 332 5.20 -2.23 33.14
N VAL A 333 6.10 -1.40 33.65
CA VAL A 333 7.29 -1.84 34.34
C VAL A 333 6.78 -2.63 35.55
N LYS A 334 6.75 -3.96 35.43
CA LYS A 334 6.59 -4.84 36.57
C LYS A 334 7.82 -4.60 37.44
N SER A 335 7.68 -3.79 38.48
CA SER A 335 8.71 -3.59 39.49
C SER A 335 8.93 -4.91 40.22
N ASN A 336 9.81 -5.75 39.68
CA ASN A 336 10.38 -6.87 40.42
C ASN A 336 11.35 -6.31 41.46
N VAL A 337 10.81 -5.73 42.54
CA VAL A 337 11.56 -5.50 43.76
C VAL A 337 11.76 -6.86 44.42
N ALA A 338 12.77 -7.59 43.95
CA ALA A 338 13.25 -8.79 44.60
C ALA A 338 13.93 -8.38 45.91
N THR A 339 13.20 -8.51 47.01
CA THR A 339 13.70 -8.39 48.38
C THR A 339 14.84 -9.37 48.59
N LYS A 340 16.09 -8.91 48.50
CA LYS A 340 17.26 -9.64 48.98
C LYS A 340 17.20 -9.72 50.51
N GLN A 341 16.55 -10.75 51.05
CA GLN A 341 16.80 -11.18 52.42
C GLN A 341 18.14 -11.91 52.49
N THR A 342 19.17 -11.17 52.90
CA THR A 342 20.48 -11.70 53.27
C THR A 342 20.36 -12.53 54.56
N LYS A 343 20.31 -13.87 54.41
CA LYS A 343 20.54 -14.82 55.51
C LYS A 343 21.99 -14.69 56.01
N LYS A 344 22.19 -13.98 57.12
CA LYS A 344 23.45 -13.97 57.88
C LYS A 344 23.56 -15.29 58.66
N ARG A 345 24.34 -16.26 58.13
CA ARG A 345 24.76 -17.46 58.88
C ARG A 345 25.72 -17.03 60.00
N LYS A 346 25.30 -17.19 61.25
CA LYS A 346 26.18 -17.24 62.44
C LYS A 346 27.02 -18.51 62.39
N LYS A 347 28.33 -18.40 62.55
CA LYS A 347 29.24 -19.50 62.94
C LYS A 347 30.37 -18.93 63.80
N LYS A 348 30.77 -19.68 64.84
CA LYS A 348 31.67 -19.38 65.98
C LYS A 348 30.98 -18.65 67.13
N LYS A 349 31.07 -19.06 68.40
CA LYS A 349 32.04 -19.93 69.10
C LYS A 349 31.57 -21.36 69.34
#